data_AF-A0A015KUV8-F1
#
_entry.id   AF-A0A015KUV8-F1
#
_cell.length_a   1.000
_cell.length_b   1.000
_cell.length_c   1.000
_cell.angle_alpha   90.00
_cell.angle_beta   90.00
_cell.angle_gamma   90.00
#
_symmetry.space_group_name_H-M   'P 1'
#
loop_
_entity.id
_entity.type
_entity.pdbx_description
1 polymer ?
#
loop_
_entity_poly.entity_id
_entity_poly.type
_entity_poly.pdbx_seq_one_letter_code
_entity_poly.pdbx_strand_id
1 'polypeptide(L)'
;MFGSAPCAPFKEYLETFKQVATDGWAKEKLIELYSDFSVLVGDDMKDKIEETSIFLPADNHYHGFMVSKLRFELLDSGVSNDLPLYPLVHSSRKVDVIIAFDSSGTVNKHEDFVKKQEELASRKGIKIEERDLESKYCEIYNYLPNVESDGPSAAHPCTLCYIPYLPNDKVKKNFAPCVEYFMTKFTYNEEEIDLMIKLAKQNWLEAAEEKVKNIIIEAWKKKRDARVKN
;
A
#
# COMPACT_ATOMS: atom_id res chain seq x y z
N MET A 1 7.06 21.45 4.91
CA MET A 1 5.73 21.18 4.33
C MET A 1 5.81 20.39 3.04
N PHE A 2 6.82 19.52 2.89
CA PHE A 2 6.87 18.46 1.87
C PHE A 2 7.69 17.34 2.51
N GLY A 3 7.09 16.16 2.64
CA GLY A 3 7.71 14.97 3.22
C GLY A 3 8.85 14.44 2.35
N SER A 4 9.52 13.39 2.84
CA SER A 4 10.77 12.81 2.33
C SER A 4 10.73 12.19 0.92
N ALA A 5 9.66 12.37 0.16
CA ALA A 5 9.52 11.79 -1.17
C ALA A 5 9.00 12.82 -2.20
N PRO A 6 9.70 13.93 -2.50
CA PRO A 6 9.24 15.00 -3.42
C PRO A 6 8.98 14.57 -4.88
N CYS A 7 8.90 13.26 -5.12
CA CYS A 7 8.72 12.56 -6.37
C CYS A 7 7.26 12.18 -6.69
N ALA A 8 6.33 12.22 -5.72
CA ALA A 8 4.92 11.94 -6.01
C ALA A 8 4.28 13.07 -6.85
N PRO A 9 3.38 12.77 -7.79
CA PRO A 9 2.57 13.78 -8.46
C PRO A 9 1.94 14.72 -7.43
N PHE A 10 1.93 16.01 -7.72
CA PHE A 10 1.34 17.01 -6.82
C PHE A 10 -0.11 16.68 -6.45
N LYS A 11 -0.85 16.02 -7.36
CA LYS A 11 -2.19 15.48 -7.13
C LYS A 11 -2.23 14.48 -5.97
N GLU A 12 -1.32 13.51 -5.92
CA GLU A 12 -1.29 12.49 -4.85
C GLU A 12 -1.04 13.14 -3.50
N TYR A 13 -0.10 14.08 -3.43
CA TYR A 13 0.13 14.87 -2.23
C TYR A 13 -1.11 15.59 -1.75
N LEU A 14 -1.84 16.20 -2.68
CA LEU A 14 -3.01 17.00 -2.35
C LEU A 14 -4.20 16.11 -1.97
N GLU A 15 -4.37 14.95 -2.60
CA GLU A 15 -5.35 13.94 -2.20
C GLU A 15 -5.03 13.39 -0.81
N THR A 16 -3.79 12.96 -0.54
CA THR A 16 -3.38 12.53 0.80
C THR A 16 -3.59 13.64 1.83
N PHE A 17 -3.32 14.91 1.50
CA PHE A 17 -3.59 16.02 2.40
C PHE A 17 -5.09 16.23 2.66
N LYS A 18 -5.94 16.27 1.61
CA LYS A 18 -7.40 16.35 1.77
C LYS A 18 -7.93 15.26 2.70
N GLN A 19 -7.32 14.09 2.61
CA GLN A 19 -7.71 12.90 3.34
C GLN A 19 -7.30 12.90 4.81
N VAL A 20 -6.18 13.53 5.17
CA VAL A 20 -5.62 13.54 6.53
C VAL A 20 -5.89 14.85 7.27
N ALA A 21 -6.06 15.97 6.55
CA ALA A 21 -6.28 17.27 7.15
C ALA A 21 -7.65 17.38 7.86
N THR A 22 -7.64 18.01 9.03
CA THR A 22 -8.83 18.37 9.79
C THR A 22 -9.69 19.38 9.03
N ASP A 23 -11.01 19.26 9.19
CA ASP A 23 -11.96 20.16 8.53
C ASP A 23 -11.81 21.59 9.06
N GLY A 24 -11.78 22.56 8.14
CA GLY A 24 -11.60 23.98 8.45
C GLY A 24 -11.03 24.79 7.28
N TRP A 25 -10.79 26.08 7.54
CA TRP A 25 -10.38 27.07 6.53
C TRP A 25 -9.17 26.65 5.69
N ALA A 26 -8.16 26.00 6.30
CA ALA A 26 -6.96 25.57 5.59
C ALA A 26 -7.23 24.46 4.56
N LYS A 27 -8.14 23.52 4.89
CA LYS A 27 -8.55 22.44 4.00
C LYS A 27 -9.41 22.98 2.85
N GLU A 28 -10.34 23.88 3.15
CA GLU A 28 -11.18 24.55 2.14
C GLU A 28 -10.34 25.33 1.12
N LYS A 29 -9.36 26.13 1.59
CA LYS A 29 -8.48 26.89 0.70
C LYS A 29 -7.58 26.01 -0.17
N LEU A 30 -7.15 24.85 0.33
CA LEU A 30 -6.37 23.88 -0.46
C LEU A 30 -7.22 23.15 -1.50
N ILE A 31 -8.49 22.87 -1.19
CA ILE A 31 -9.44 22.31 -2.15
C ILE A 31 -9.74 23.30 -3.28
N GLU A 32 -9.93 24.59 -2.95
CA GLU A 32 -10.13 25.66 -3.92
C GLU A 32 -8.91 25.84 -4.83
N LEU A 33 -7.70 25.86 -4.25
CA LEU A 33 -6.46 25.92 -5.04
C LEU A 33 -6.32 24.72 -5.98
N TYR A 34 -6.76 23.53 -5.53
CA TYR A 34 -6.76 22.32 -6.37
C TYR A 34 -7.75 22.41 -7.53
N SER A 35 -8.98 22.89 -7.30
CA SER A 35 -9.95 23.05 -8.38
C SER A 35 -9.43 24.04 -9.43
N ASP A 36 -8.88 25.17 -8.99
CA ASP A 36 -8.33 26.18 -9.90
C ASP A 36 -7.15 25.65 -10.71
N PHE A 37 -6.25 24.88 -10.07
CA PHE A 37 -5.11 24.28 -10.75
C PHE A 37 -5.54 23.15 -11.71
N SER A 38 -6.56 22.36 -11.36
CA SER A 38 -7.08 21.29 -12.24
C SER A 38 -7.64 21.83 -13.56
N VAL A 39 -8.27 23.01 -13.54
CA VAL A 39 -8.79 23.67 -14.76
C VAL A 39 -7.64 24.09 -15.70
N LEU A 40 -6.48 24.44 -15.15
CA LEU A 40 -5.32 24.89 -15.92
C LEU A 40 -4.55 23.75 -16.60
N VAL A 41 -4.66 22.53 -16.05
CA VAL A 41 -3.77 21.39 -16.30
C VAL A 41 -4.46 20.26 -17.08
N GLY A 42 -5.75 20.42 -17.40
CA GLY A 42 -6.58 19.46 -18.15
C GLY A 42 -7.43 18.56 -17.25
N ASP A 43 -8.36 17.80 -17.86
CA ASP A 43 -9.29 16.93 -17.12
C ASP A 43 -8.51 15.97 -16.21
N ASP A 44 -8.82 16.02 -14.91
CA ASP A 44 -8.22 15.18 -13.86
C ASP A 44 -6.70 15.35 -13.66
N MET A 45 -6.12 16.50 -14.05
CA MET A 45 -4.68 16.80 -14.00
C MET A 45 -3.82 15.86 -14.88
N LYS A 46 -4.34 15.49 -16.06
CA LYS A 46 -3.66 14.64 -17.04
C LYS A 46 -3.35 15.40 -18.33
N ASP A 47 -2.10 15.32 -18.79
CA ASP A 47 -1.76 15.77 -20.15
C ASP A 47 -2.31 14.79 -21.19
N LYS A 48 -2.81 15.32 -22.32
CA LYS A 48 -3.04 14.51 -23.52
C LYS A 48 -1.68 14.22 -24.16
N ILE A 49 -1.16 13.02 -23.92
CA ILE A 49 0.09 12.57 -24.54
C ILE A 49 -0.22 12.11 -25.98
N GLU A 50 0.20 12.90 -26.97
CA GLU A 50 -0.01 12.61 -28.40
C GLU A 50 0.95 11.55 -28.97
N GLU A 51 2.09 11.28 -28.31
CA GLU A 51 3.04 10.24 -28.74
C GLU A 51 3.28 9.22 -27.63
N THR A 52 2.82 8.00 -27.87
CA THR A 52 3.03 6.87 -26.98
C THR A 52 4.47 6.35 -27.10
N SER A 53 5.23 6.49 -26.02
CA SER A 53 6.40 5.64 -25.80
C SER A 53 5.96 4.16 -25.79
N ILE A 54 6.86 3.25 -26.18
CA ILE A 54 6.67 1.78 -26.14
C ILE A 54 6.33 1.26 -24.72
N PHE A 55 6.55 2.08 -23.70
CA PHE A 55 6.14 1.84 -22.32
C PHE A 55 4.99 2.79 -21.97
N LEU A 56 3.86 2.20 -21.56
CA LEU A 56 2.76 2.92 -20.93
C LEU A 56 3.22 3.32 -19.51
N PRO A 57 3.30 4.62 -19.17
CA PRO A 57 3.53 5.03 -17.79
C PRO A 57 2.37 4.55 -16.90
N ALA A 58 2.67 4.26 -15.63
CA ALA A 58 1.65 4.05 -14.63
C ALA A 58 0.93 5.39 -14.40
N ASP A 59 -0.26 5.54 -14.97
CA ASP A 59 -1.18 6.69 -14.90
C ASP A 59 -0.54 8.09 -15.00
N ASN A 60 -0.76 8.74 -16.15
CA ASN A 60 -0.30 10.08 -16.57
C ASN A 60 -0.81 11.26 -15.71
N HIS A 61 -0.64 11.24 -14.39
CA HIS A 61 -0.77 12.45 -13.59
C HIS A 61 0.50 13.31 -13.76
N TYR A 62 0.38 14.63 -13.66
CA TYR A 62 1.50 15.56 -13.80
C TYR A 62 2.69 15.17 -12.90
N HIS A 63 3.72 14.61 -13.53
CA HIS A 63 5.03 14.45 -12.90
C HIS A 63 5.94 15.65 -13.18
N GLY A 64 5.54 16.59 -14.08
CA GLY A 64 6.33 17.77 -14.40
C GLY A 64 7.55 17.51 -15.29
N PHE A 65 7.54 16.46 -16.14
CA PHE A 65 8.71 16.04 -16.91
C PHE A 65 8.50 16.01 -18.44
N MET A 66 9.53 16.49 -19.17
CA MET A 66 9.57 16.53 -20.63
C MET A 66 9.94 15.16 -21.22
N VAL A 67 9.04 14.59 -22.02
CA VAL A 67 9.15 13.28 -22.70
C VAL A 67 10.29 13.20 -23.76
N SER A 68 10.99 14.30 -24.04
CA SER A 68 11.94 14.41 -25.16
C SER A 68 13.30 13.70 -25.01
N LYS A 69 13.58 13.01 -23.89
CA LYS A 69 14.85 12.27 -23.70
C LYS A 69 14.63 10.92 -23.05
N LEU A 70 15.28 9.88 -23.59
CA LEU A 70 15.33 8.54 -23.00
C LEU A 70 16.11 8.58 -21.67
N ARG A 71 15.46 9.07 -20.63
CA ARG A 71 15.92 9.13 -19.24
C ARG A 71 15.00 8.24 -18.43
N PHE A 72 15.56 7.31 -17.68
CA PHE A 72 14.79 6.56 -16.70
C PHE A 72 14.61 7.46 -15.48
N GLU A 73 13.36 7.76 -15.16
CA GLU A 73 12.99 8.50 -13.96
C GLU A 73 12.49 7.48 -12.93
N LEU A 74 13.28 7.32 -11.87
CA LEU A 74 12.94 6.42 -10.77
C LEU A 74 12.32 7.24 -9.65
N LEU A 75 11.14 6.84 -9.21
CA LEU A 75 10.41 7.47 -8.11
C LEU A 75 10.33 6.49 -6.94
N ASP A 76 10.04 7.02 -5.76
CA ASP A 76 9.68 6.20 -4.61
C ASP A 76 8.45 5.34 -4.95
N SER A 77 8.46 4.06 -4.59
CA SER A 77 7.31 3.18 -4.85
C SER A 77 6.06 3.54 -4.05
N GLY A 78 6.19 4.29 -2.95
CA GLY A 78 5.07 4.74 -2.12
C GLY A 78 4.04 5.59 -2.88
N VAL A 79 4.44 6.22 -3.99
CA VAL A 79 3.54 6.96 -4.89
C VAL A 79 2.51 6.03 -5.55
N SER A 80 2.91 4.78 -5.82
CA SER A 80 2.00 3.77 -6.39
C SER A 80 1.38 2.89 -5.29
N ASN A 81 2.22 2.26 -4.47
CA ASN A 81 1.78 1.36 -3.41
C ASN A 81 2.87 1.25 -2.35
N ASP A 82 2.51 1.56 -1.10
CA ASP A 82 3.41 1.50 0.05
C ASP A 82 3.82 0.06 0.40
N LEU A 83 3.03 -0.94 -0.02
CA LEU A 83 3.39 -2.35 0.13
C LEU A 83 4.16 -2.84 -1.11
N PRO A 84 5.39 -3.35 -0.95
CA PRO A 84 6.24 -3.81 -2.05
C PRO A 84 5.82 -5.20 -2.56
N LEU A 85 4.56 -5.36 -2.97
CA LEU A 85 3.98 -6.65 -3.35
C LEU A 85 4.38 -7.09 -4.77
N TYR A 86 4.53 -6.15 -5.70
CA TYR A 86 4.94 -6.44 -7.09
C TYR A 86 6.15 -7.38 -7.23
N PRO A 87 7.28 -7.18 -6.53
CA PRO A 87 8.39 -8.12 -6.59
C PRO A 87 8.12 -9.45 -5.87
N LEU A 88 7.27 -9.46 -4.83
CA LEU A 88 7.00 -10.65 -4.01
C LEU A 88 6.05 -11.63 -4.70
N VAL A 89 5.05 -11.12 -5.43
CA VAL A 89 4.07 -11.95 -6.16
C VAL A 89 4.61 -12.52 -7.47
N HIS A 90 5.84 -12.17 -7.86
CA HIS A 90 6.44 -12.66 -9.09
C HIS A 90 6.65 -14.19 -9.04
N SER A 91 6.10 -14.92 -10.02
CA SER A 91 6.06 -16.39 -10.06
C SER A 91 7.42 -17.06 -9.86
N SER A 92 8.49 -16.49 -10.41
CA SER A 92 9.84 -17.09 -10.27
C SER A 92 10.35 -17.14 -8.83
N ARG A 93 9.82 -16.29 -7.93
CA ARG A 93 10.22 -16.28 -6.52
C ARG A 93 9.60 -17.42 -5.71
N LYS A 94 8.49 -17.99 -6.18
CA LYS A 94 7.79 -19.11 -5.52
C LYS A 94 7.54 -18.85 -4.03
N VAL A 95 7.11 -17.63 -3.69
CA VAL A 95 6.82 -17.21 -2.32
C VAL A 95 5.49 -17.81 -1.90
N ASP A 96 5.44 -18.59 -0.82
CA ASP A 96 4.19 -19.21 -0.36
C ASP A 96 3.45 -18.38 0.69
N VAL A 97 4.18 -17.58 1.47
CA VAL A 97 3.62 -16.74 2.54
C VAL A 97 4.27 -15.36 2.49
N ILE A 98 3.46 -14.31 2.45
CA ILE A 98 3.85 -12.90 2.57
C ILE A 98 3.33 -12.40 3.91
N ILE A 99 4.20 -11.82 4.74
CA ILE A 99 3.81 -11.17 5.98
C ILE A 99 4.04 -9.67 5.78
N ALA A 100 2.97 -8.92 5.57
CA ALA A 100 3.01 -7.51 5.19
C ALA A 100 2.64 -6.63 6.38
N PHE A 101 3.59 -5.86 6.87
CA PHE A 101 3.34 -4.79 7.84
C PHE A 101 3.08 -3.49 7.08
N ASP A 102 1.91 -2.91 7.28
CA ASP A 102 1.51 -1.68 6.60
C ASP A 102 1.56 -0.50 7.57
N SER A 103 2.46 0.43 7.31
CA SER A 103 2.60 1.69 8.03
C SER A 103 2.30 2.90 7.13
N SER A 104 1.47 2.71 6.11
CA SER A 104 1.07 3.75 5.16
C SER A 104 0.33 4.88 5.85
N GLY A 105 0.38 6.04 5.20
CA GLY A 105 -0.28 7.25 5.68
C GLY A 105 -1.79 7.16 5.82
N THR A 106 -2.40 6.36 4.95
CA THR A 106 -3.84 6.18 4.89
C THR A 106 -4.26 4.80 5.39
N VAL A 107 -3.43 4.13 6.19
CA VAL A 107 -3.71 2.79 6.75
C VAL A 107 -5.03 2.71 7.54
N ASN A 108 -5.54 3.84 8.03
CA ASN A 108 -6.86 3.94 8.68
C ASN A 108 -8.05 3.83 7.70
N LYS A 109 -7.82 3.91 6.39
CA LYS A 109 -8.81 3.77 5.33
C LYS A 109 -8.62 2.44 4.63
N HIS A 110 -9.26 1.42 5.16
CA HIS A 110 -9.14 0.06 4.63
C HIS A 110 -9.52 -0.03 3.12
N GLU A 111 -10.42 0.82 2.64
CA GLU A 111 -10.79 0.93 1.22
C GLU A 111 -9.61 1.24 0.30
N ASP A 112 -8.63 2.05 0.75
CA ASP A 112 -7.43 2.36 -0.04
C ASP A 112 -6.56 1.12 -0.24
N PHE A 113 -6.45 0.29 0.79
CA PHE A 113 -5.76 -0.99 0.71
C PHE A 113 -6.47 -1.90 -0.31
N VAL A 114 -7.80 -2.08 -0.19
CA VAL A 114 -8.58 -2.92 -1.11
C VAL A 114 -8.41 -2.47 -2.56
N LYS A 115 -8.49 -1.17 -2.83
CA LYS A 115 -8.29 -0.63 -4.18
C LYS A 115 -6.89 -0.93 -4.73
N LYS A 116 -5.84 -0.71 -3.93
CA LYS A 116 -4.45 -1.03 -4.31
C LYS A 116 -4.26 -2.54 -4.55
N GLN A 117 -4.98 -3.39 -3.82
CA GLN A 117 -5.00 -4.85 -4.02
C GLN A 117 -5.66 -5.23 -5.35
N GLU A 118 -6.80 -4.65 -5.70
CA GLU A 118 -7.50 -4.86 -6.97
C GLU A 118 -6.65 -4.43 -8.16
N GLU A 119 -5.97 -3.29 -8.07
CA GLU A 119 -5.06 -2.79 -9.10
C GLU A 119 -3.86 -3.74 -9.31
N LEU A 120 -3.24 -4.21 -8.22
CA LEU A 120 -2.18 -5.23 -8.28
C LEU A 120 -2.70 -6.52 -8.94
N ALA A 121 -3.87 -6.96 -8.52
CA ALA A 121 -4.49 -8.19 -8.97
C ALA A 121 -4.79 -8.17 -10.47
N SER A 122 -5.39 -7.07 -10.94
CA SER A 122 -5.65 -6.82 -12.36
C SER A 122 -4.35 -6.84 -13.18
N ARG A 123 -3.31 -6.13 -12.72
CA ARG A 123 -2.01 -6.03 -13.43
C ARG A 123 -1.20 -7.32 -13.46
N LYS A 124 -1.42 -8.22 -12.50
CA LYS A 124 -0.64 -9.47 -12.34
C LYS A 124 -1.41 -10.74 -12.62
N GLY A 125 -2.69 -10.64 -12.98
CA GLY A 125 -3.55 -11.80 -13.16
C GLY A 125 -3.68 -12.62 -11.88
N ILE A 126 -3.92 -11.93 -10.75
CA ILE A 126 -4.13 -12.57 -9.45
C ILE A 126 -5.63 -12.58 -9.16
N LYS A 127 -6.14 -13.70 -8.70
CA LYS A 127 -7.43 -13.80 -8.03
C LYS A 127 -7.17 -13.69 -6.53
N ILE A 128 -7.78 -12.70 -5.89
CA ILE A 128 -7.72 -12.52 -4.44
C ILE A 128 -8.92 -13.21 -3.82
N GLU A 129 -8.70 -14.06 -2.83
CA GLU A 129 -9.74 -14.68 -2.02
C GLU A 129 -9.53 -14.32 -0.55
N GLU A 130 -10.56 -13.79 0.09
CA GLU A 130 -10.56 -13.52 1.52
C GLU A 130 -10.56 -14.85 2.28
N ARG A 131 -9.63 -14.99 3.23
CA ARG A 131 -9.49 -16.23 4.02
C ARG A 131 -9.90 -16.04 5.47
N ASP A 132 -9.45 -14.97 6.11
CA ASP A 132 -9.78 -14.64 7.50
C ASP A 132 -9.65 -13.14 7.72
N LEU A 133 -10.78 -12.47 7.94
CA LEU A 133 -10.87 -11.03 8.21
C LEU A 133 -11.39 -10.73 9.63
N GLU A 134 -11.39 -11.72 10.54
CA GLU A 134 -12.02 -11.59 11.87
C GLU A 134 -11.38 -10.50 12.73
N SER A 135 -10.12 -10.17 12.47
CA SER A 135 -9.40 -9.14 13.21
C SER A 135 -8.78 -8.14 12.26
N LYS A 136 -9.13 -6.86 12.46
CA LYS A 136 -8.52 -5.72 11.76
C LYS A 136 -7.00 -5.61 11.96
N TYR A 137 -6.43 -6.27 12.98
CA TYR A 137 -4.97 -6.24 13.23
C TYR A 137 -4.21 -7.31 12.43
N CYS A 138 -4.91 -8.27 11.82
CA CYS A 138 -4.31 -9.26 10.92
C CYS A 138 -5.40 -9.90 10.06
N GLU A 139 -5.38 -9.54 8.78
CA GLU A 139 -6.27 -10.03 7.73
C GLU A 139 -5.50 -10.98 6.81
N ILE A 140 -6.13 -12.08 6.44
CA ILE A 140 -5.50 -13.14 5.63
C ILE A 140 -6.21 -13.23 4.29
N TYR A 141 -5.42 -13.17 3.22
CA TYR A 141 -5.87 -13.31 1.84
C TYR A 141 -5.08 -14.41 1.13
N ASN A 142 -5.73 -15.14 0.23
CA ASN A 142 -5.07 -16.02 -0.71
C ASN A 142 -4.93 -15.31 -2.05
N TYR A 143 -3.72 -15.31 -2.59
CA TYR A 143 -3.44 -14.93 -3.96
C TYR A 143 -3.32 -16.19 -4.80
N LEU A 144 -4.24 -16.32 -5.75
CA LEU A 144 -4.29 -17.44 -6.67
C LEU A 144 -4.04 -16.95 -8.10
N PRO A 145 -3.51 -17.81 -8.99
CA PRO A 145 -3.47 -17.51 -10.42
C PRO A 145 -4.89 -17.26 -10.95
N ASN A 146 -5.11 -16.15 -11.64
CA ASN A 146 -6.35 -15.91 -12.38
C ASN A 146 -6.22 -16.52 -13.78
N VAL A 147 -6.97 -17.60 -14.04
CA VAL A 147 -6.96 -18.32 -15.32
C VAL A 147 -7.66 -17.54 -16.44
N GLU A 148 -8.44 -16.51 -16.10
CA GLU A 148 -9.25 -15.71 -17.03
C GLU A 148 -8.57 -14.39 -17.44
N SER A 149 -7.38 -14.07 -16.92
CA SER A 149 -6.68 -12.83 -17.31
C SER A 149 -5.85 -13.05 -18.58
N ASP A 150 -5.97 -12.13 -19.54
CA ASP A 150 -5.18 -12.11 -20.78
C ASP A 150 -3.67 -11.79 -20.56
N GLY A 151 -3.27 -11.47 -19.32
CA GLY A 151 -1.87 -11.25 -18.94
C GLY A 151 -1.12 -12.57 -18.70
N PRO A 152 0.23 -12.60 -18.79
CA PRO A 152 1.00 -13.79 -18.44
C PRO A 152 0.68 -14.16 -16.98
N SER A 153 0.04 -15.32 -16.77
CA SER A 153 -0.35 -15.84 -15.44
C SER A 153 0.87 -15.88 -14.51
N ALA A 154 1.07 -14.81 -13.73
CA ALA A 154 2.37 -14.44 -13.17
C ALA A 154 2.50 -14.69 -11.67
N ALA A 155 1.48 -15.24 -10.98
CA ALA A 155 1.55 -15.46 -9.55
C ALA A 155 1.69 -16.95 -9.20
N HIS A 156 2.73 -17.28 -8.45
CA HIS A 156 2.77 -18.53 -7.69
C HIS A 156 1.73 -18.40 -6.56
N PRO A 157 0.86 -19.40 -6.33
CA PRO A 157 -0.14 -19.31 -5.27
C PRO A 157 0.50 -19.02 -3.91
N CYS A 158 0.06 -17.97 -3.23
CA CYS A 158 0.60 -17.56 -1.95
C CYS A 158 -0.47 -17.03 -1.01
N THR A 159 -0.17 -16.99 0.28
CA THR A 159 -1.03 -16.39 1.30
C THR A 159 -0.41 -15.09 1.79
N LEU A 160 -1.19 -14.00 1.76
CA LEU A 160 -0.86 -12.72 2.35
C LEU A 160 -1.43 -12.66 3.77
N CYS A 161 -0.57 -12.40 4.75
CA CYS A 161 -0.94 -11.95 6.08
C CYS A 161 -0.72 -10.44 6.15
N TYR A 162 -1.80 -9.66 6.04
CA TYR A 162 -1.80 -8.21 6.07
C TYR A 162 -1.99 -7.70 7.50
N ILE A 163 -1.04 -6.88 7.97
CA ILE A 163 -0.94 -6.41 9.35
C ILE A 163 -0.85 -4.88 9.32
N PRO A 164 -2.00 -4.19 9.36
CA PRO A 164 -2.03 -2.73 9.35
C PRO A 164 -1.65 -2.14 10.72
N TYR A 165 -0.90 -1.04 10.70
CA TYR A 165 -0.48 -0.32 11.89
C TYR A 165 -1.60 0.58 12.43
N LEU A 166 -2.59 -0.06 13.07
CA LEU A 166 -3.81 0.58 13.55
C LEU A 166 -3.75 1.02 15.02
N PRO A 167 -4.62 1.97 15.44
CA PRO A 167 -4.88 2.31 16.83
C PRO A 167 -5.25 1.11 17.71
N ASN A 168 -4.81 1.10 18.97
CA ASN A 168 -5.20 0.10 19.96
C ASN A 168 -5.39 0.71 21.35
N ASP A 169 -6.64 0.70 21.83
CA ASP A 169 -7.04 1.29 23.10
C ASP A 169 -6.43 0.60 24.33
N LYS A 170 -5.91 -0.63 24.19
CA LYS A 170 -5.17 -1.31 25.26
C LYS A 170 -3.80 -0.67 25.50
N VAL A 171 -3.26 0.04 24.51
CA VAL A 171 -1.98 0.75 24.63
C VAL A 171 -2.22 2.22 24.99
N LYS A 172 -3.04 2.91 24.20
CA LYS A 172 -3.38 4.32 24.43
C LYS A 172 -4.73 4.63 23.79
N LYS A 173 -5.68 5.10 24.60
CA LYS A 173 -7.01 5.50 24.12
C LYS A 173 -6.91 6.73 23.22
N ASN A 174 -7.72 6.76 22.16
CA ASN A 174 -7.81 7.87 21.20
C ASN A 174 -6.47 8.21 20.52
N PHE A 175 -5.55 7.25 20.44
CA PHE A 175 -4.25 7.44 19.82
C PHE A 175 -4.26 6.90 18.39
N ALA A 176 -4.08 7.78 17.40
CA ALA A 176 -4.05 7.39 16.00
C ALA A 176 -2.66 7.65 15.40
N PRO A 177 -1.82 6.61 15.21
CA PRO A 177 -0.43 6.82 14.79
C PRO A 177 -0.33 7.48 13.41
N CYS A 178 -1.19 7.08 12.46
CA CYS A 178 -1.26 7.66 11.12
C CYS A 178 -1.88 9.07 11.05
N VAL A 179 -2.32 9.64 12.18
CA VAL A 179 -2.76 11.05 12.26
C VAL A 179 -1.75 11.86 13.06
N GLU A 180 -1.30 11.35 14.20
CA GLU A 180 -0.42 12.06 15.13
C GLU A 180 1.04 12.12 14.67
N TYR A 181 1.51 11.11 13.93
CA TYR A 181 2.91 10.99 13.51
C TYR A 181 3.11 11.03 11.99
N PHE A 182 2.06 11.34 11.24
CA PHE A 182 2.11 11.27 9.78
C PHE A 182 2.92 12.40 9.13
N MET A 183 3.85 12.01 8.25
CA MET A 183 4.63 12.82 7.27
C MET A 183 5.33 14.10 7.72
N THR A 184 5.22 14.55 8.97
CA THR A 184 5.80 15.81 9.43
C THR A 184 6.86 15.65 10.51
N LYS A 185 7.08 14.44 11.02
CA LYS A 185 7.97 14.19 12.16
C LYS A 185 9.17 13.32 11.78
N PHE A 186 10.36 13.92 11.82
CA PHE A 186 11.65 13.24 11.60
C PHE A 186 12.49 13.10 12.88
N THR A 187 11.97 13.60 13.99
CA THR A 187 12.62 13.59 15.31
C THR A 187 11.64 13.04 16.31
N TYR A 188 12.00 11.94 16.98
CA TYR A 188 11.18 11.28 17.98
C TYR A 188 11.90 11.29 19.32
N ASN A 189 11.17 11.48 20.41
CA ASN A 189 11.71 11.26 21.75
C ASN A 189 11.56 9.78 22.16
N GLU A 190 12.21 9.39 23.26
CA GLU A 190 12.21 8.00 23.75
C GLU A 190 10.79 7.49 24.07
N GLU A 191 9.95 8.32 24.68
CA GLU A 191 8.58 7.96 25.06
C GLU A 191 7.70 7.66 23.84
N GLU A 192 7.89 8.42 22.76
CA GLU A 192 7.18 8.23 21.50
C GLU A 192 7.63 6.96 20.77
N ILE A 193 8.92 6.69 20.76
CA ILE A 193 9.47 5.45 20.21
C ILE A 193 8.92 4.26 21.00
N ASP A 194 8.97 4.32 22.32
CA ASP A 194 8.44 3.27 23.21
C ASP A 194 6.95 3.05 23.01
N LEU A 195 6.16 4.12 22.87
CA LEU A 195 4.73 4.05 22.58
C LEU A 195 4.48 3.34 21.24
N MET A 196 5.20 3.72 20.18
CA MET A 196 5.02 3.11 18.86
C MET A 196 5.38 1.62 18.84
N ILE A 197 6.47 1.25 19.52
CA ILE A 197 6.89 -0.15 19.66
C ILE A 197 5.85 -0.94 20.46
N LYS A 198 5.37 -0.40 21.59
CA LYS A 198 4.32 -1.03 22.40
C LYS A 198 3.06 -1.26 21.59
N LEU A 199 2.65 -0.28 20.79
CA LEU A 199 1.50 -0.40 19.89
C LEU A 199 1.69 -1.54 18.87
N ALA A 200 2.83 -1.57 18.17
CA ALA A 200 3.11 -2.61 17.17
C ALA A 200 3.09 -4.02 17.80
N LYS A 201 3.73 -4.17 18.96
CA LYS A 201 3.74 -5.43 19.72
C LYS A 201 2.34 -5.83 20.16
N GLN A 202 1.55 -4.90 20.67
CA GLN A 202 0.20 -5.20 21.13
C GLN A 202 -0.71 -5.64 19.97
N ASN A 203 -0.65 -4.97 18.83
CA ASN A 203 -1.40 -5.37 17.63
C ASN A 203 -0.98 -6.77 17.15
N TRP A 204 0.32 -7.06 17.17
CA TRP A 204 0.83 -8.38 16.82
C TRP A 204 0.31 -9.47 17.76
N LEU A 205 0.45 -9.27 19.08
CA LEU A 205 0.02 -10.24 20.09
C LEU A 205 -1.49 -10.44 20.12
N GLU A 206 -2.27 -9.42 19.75
CA GLU A 206 -3.73 -9.47 19.80
C GLU A 206 -4.34 -10.34 18.70
N ALA A 207 -3.68 -10.47 17.55
CA ALA A 207 -4.22 -11.28 16.45
C ALA A 207 -3.16 -11.89 15.53
N ALA A 208 -2.12 -11.13 15.16
CA ALA A 208 -1.21 -11.56 14.12
C ALA A 208 -0.38 -12.78 14.51
N GLU A 209 0.05 -12.91 15.78
CA GLU A 209 0.95 -13.97 16.22
C GLU A 209 0.42 -15.37 15.90
N GLU A 210 -0.77 -15.69 16.39
CA GLU A 210 -1.37 -17.02 16.21
C GLU A 210 -1.77 -17.26 14.76
N LYS A 211 -2.40 -16.28 14.10
CA LYS A 211 -2.79 -16.40 12.68
C LYS A 211 -1.58 -16.67 11.79
N VAL A 212 -0.53 -15.85 11.91
CA VAL A 212 0.69 -15.98 11.08
C VAL A 212 1.42 -17.29 11.38
N LYS A 213 1.58 -17.69 12.64
CA LYS A 213 2.18 -18.99 12.99
C LYS A 213 1.43 -20.15 12.33
N ASN A 214 0.11 -20.14 12.37
CA ASN A 214 -0.71 -21.18 11.75
C ASN A 214 -0.50 -21.24 10.24
N ILE A 215 -0.49 -20.09 9.55
CA ILE A 215 -0.21 -20.02 8.10
C ILE A 215 1.20 -20.56 7.76
N ILE A 216 2.22 -20.20 8.55
CA ILE A 216 3.59 -20.71 8.34
C ILE A 216 3.65 -22.23 8.52
N ILE A 217 3.03 -22.76 9.57
CA ILE A 217 3.00 -24.20 9.86
C ILE A 217 2.29 -24.95 8.74
N GLU A 218 1.17 -24.43 8.24
CA GLU A 218 0.43 -25.00 7.11
C GLU A 218 1.28 -25.04 5.83
N ALA A 219 1.90 -23.91 5.47
CA ALA A 219 2.78 -23.83 4.31
C ALA A 219 3.96 -24.82 4.43
N TRP A 220 4.55 -24.95 5.62
CA TRP A 220 5.59 -25.94 5.89
C TRP A 220 5.10 -27.37 5.75
N LYS A 221 3.93 -27.73 6.32
CA LYS A 221 3.34 -29.07 6.20
C LYS A 221 3.10 -29.43 4.73
N LYS A 222 2.50 -28.52 3.95
CA LYS A 222 2.27 -28.70 2.51
C LYS A 222 3.57 -29.02 1.76
N LYS A 223 4.64 -28.25 2.01
CA LYS A 223 5.95 -28.48 1.40
C LYS A 223 6.60 -29.79 1.86
N ARG A 224 6.51 -30.12 3.14
CA ARG A 224 7.04 -31.37 3.70
C ARG A 224 6.35 -32.57 3.06
N ASP A 225 5.03 -32.57 3.00
CA ASP A 225 4.26 -33.69 2.49
C ASP A 225 4.50 -33.90 0.99
N ALA A 226 4.69 -32.82 0.23
CA ALA A 226 5.10 -32.90 -1.18
C ALA A 226 6.50 -33.54 -1.37
N ARG A 227 7.43 -33.34 -0.41
CA ARG A 227 8.75 -33.99 -0.46
C ARG A 227 8.73 -35.46 -0.07
N VAL A 228 7.84 -35.86 0.82
CA VAL A 228 7.74 -37.25 1.31
C VAL A 228 6.97 -38.15 0.33
N LYS A 229 6.07 -37.57 -0.48
CA LYS A 229 5.32 -38.28 -1.53
C LYS A 229 6.13 -38.54 -2.81
N ASN A 230 7.24 -37.84 -3.01
CA ASN A 230 8.20 -38.04 -4.10
C ASN A 230 9.33 -38.95 -3.66
#